data_AF-A0A344WFA3-F1
#
_entry.id   AF-A0A344WFA3-F1
#
_cell.length_a   1.000
_cell.length_b   1.000
_cell.length_c   1.000
_cell.angle_alpha   90.00
_cell.angle_beta   90.00
_cell.angle_gamma   90.00
#
_symmetry.space_group_name_H-M   'P 1'
#
loop_
_entity.id
_entity.type
_entity.pdbx_description
1 polymer ?
#
loop_
_entity_poly.entity_id
_entity_poly.type
_entity_poly.pdbx_seq_one_letter_code
_entity_poly.pdbx_strand_id
1 'polypeptide(L)'
;MILFRPLFLATLMIAGPVAAAQANGTADMQACKAMAATLPPKQAEITQLTTERDAAAEAVESTGEAWEDTEIHRRASAGHAAAADAARTVYDEAKKRLARHELALQASVRQYNDDITAFNSRCATK
;
A
#
# COMPACT_ATOMS: atom_id res chain seq x y z
N MET A 1 -8.11 -60.05 25.12
CA MET A 1 -9.54 -60.43 25.11
C MET A 1 -10.29 -59.23 24.53
N ILE A 2 -10.92 -59.20 23.36
CA ILE A 2 -11.49 -60.16 22.39
C ILE A 2 -11.41 -59.39 21.03
N LEU A 3 -10.57 -59.75 20.07
CA LEU A 3 -10.84 -60.49 18.80
C LEU A 3 -12.21 -60.30 18.14
N PHE A 4 -12.20 -59.98 16.82
CA PHE A 4 -13.13 -60.34 15.71
C PHE A 4 -13.34 -59.15 14.74
N ARG A 5 -12.54 -58.98 13.68
CA ARG A 5 -12.58 -59.53 12.29
C ARG A 5 -13.76 -59.06 11.39
N PRO A 6 -13.51 -58.93 10.06
CA PRO A 6 -14.20 -58.03 9.12
C PRO A 6 -15.17 -58.76 8.17
N LEU A 7 -16.02 -58.01 7.44
CA LEU A 7 -16.63 -58.38 6.14
C LEU A 7 -17.34 -57.16 5.53
N PHE A 8 -16.78 -56.61 4.43
CA PHE A 8 -17.34 -56.59 3.06
C PHE A 8 -18.78 -56.08 2.88
N LEU A 9 -18.94 -55.00 2.09
CA LEU A 9 -19.84 -54.85 0.93
C LEU A 9 -19.65 -53.41 0.37
N ALA A 10 -18.96 -53.22 -0.75
CA ALA A 10 -19.50 -53.19 -2.12
C ALA A 10 -20.40 -51.97 -2.45
N THR A 11 -19.84 -51.09 -3.29
CA THR A 11 -20.48 -50.30 -4.36
C THR A 11 -21.65 -49.36 -4.02
N LEU A 12 -21.40 -48.07 -4.23
CA LEU A 12 -22.17 -47.30 -5.22
C LEU A 12 -21.36 -46.10 -5.69
N MET A 13 -21.00 -46.12 -6.98
CA MET A 13 -20.71 -44.90 -7.71
C MET A 13 -21.93 -43.99 -7.56
N ILE A 14 -21.80 -42.90 -6.83
CA ILE A 14 -22.52 -41.70 -7.16
C ILE A 14 -21.50 -40.84 -7.87
N ALA A 15 -21.39 -41.06 -9.18
CA ALA A 15 -21.07 -40.00 -10.10
C ALA A 15 -22.17 -38.95 -9.90
N GLY A 16 -21.98 -38.11 -8.88
CA GLY A 16 -22.78 -36.91 -8.73
C GLY A 16 -22.61 -36.15 -10.03
N PRO A 17 -23.70 -35.62 -10.62
CA PRO A 17 -23.54 -34.75 -11.76
C PRO A 17 -22.52 -33.68 -11.35
N VAL A 18 -21.42 -33.58 -12.10
CA VAL A 18 -20.59 -32.39 -12.17
C VAL A 18 -21.52 -31.27 -12.63
N ALA A 19 -22.30 -30.75 -11.69
CA ALA A 19 -23.21 -29.65 -11.90
C ALA A 19 -22.33 -28.42 -12.07
N ALA A 20 -22.42 -27.88 -13.28
CA ALA A 20 -21.74 -26.70 -13.78
C ALA A 20 -20.21 -26.82 -13.85
N ALA A 21 -19.73 -27.20 -15.04
CA ALA A 21 -18.73 -26.37 -15.69
C ALA A 21 -19.18 -24.91 -15.54
N GLN A 22 -18.64 -24.21 -14.54
CA GLN A 22 -18.92 -22.80 -14.37
C GLN A 22 -18.42 -22.11 -15.63
N ALA A 23 -19.33 -21.45 -16.31
CA ALA A 23 -19.06 -20.62 -17.47
C ALA A 23 -18.11 -19.47 -17.07
N ASN A 24 -16.81 -19.74 -16.91
CA ASN A 24 -15.81 -18.69 -17.02
C ASN A 24 -15.67 -18.41 -18.52
N GLY A 25 -16.60 -17.63 -19.04
CA GLY A 25 -16.59 -17.22 -20.43
C GLY A 25 -15.36 -16.36 -20.76
N THR A 26 -15.14 -16.13 -22.04
CA THR A 26 -14.18 -15.13 -22.54
C THR A 26 -14.30 -13.78 -21.82
N ALA A 27 -15.51 -13.40 -21.40
CA ALA A 27 -15.79 -12.18 -20.63
C ALA A 27 -15.07 -12.13 -19.26
N ASP A 28 -15.04 -13.22 -18.49
CA ASP A 28 -14.35 -13.25 -17.20
C ASP A 28 -12.84 -13.20 -17.36
N MET A 29 -12.30 -13.89 -18.36
CA MET A 29 -10.88 -13.76 -18.71
C MET A 29 -10.50 -12.33 -19.11
N GLN A 30 -11.36 -11.64 -19.88
CA GLN A 30 -11.12 -10.25 -20.25
C GLN A 30 -11.18 -9.32 -19.03
N ALA A 31 -12.12 -9.54 -18.11
CA ALA A 31 -12.19 -8.79 -16.85
C ALA A 31 -10.94 -8.99 -16.00
N CYS A 32 -10.45 -10.23 -15.86
CA CYS A 32 -9.21 -10.51 -15.12
C CYS A 32 -7.97 -9.91 -15.79
N LYS A 33 -7.90 -9.91 -17.12
CA LYS A 33 -6.84 -9.20 -17.86
C LYS A 33 -6.88 -7.69 -17.62
N ALA A 34 -8.08 -7.11 -17.63
CA ALA A 34 -8.25 -5.68 -17.36
C ALA A 34 -7.82 -5.32 -15.93
N MET A 35 -8.19 -6.13 -14.93
CA MET A 35 -7.75 -5.95 -13.54
C MET A 35 -6.23 -6.09 -13.41
N ALA A 36 -5.63 -7.13 -14.01
CA ALA A 36 -4.18 -7.30 -13.96
C ALA A 36 -3.43 -6.13 -14.61
N ALA A 37 -4.00 -5.52 -15.66
CA ALA A 37 -3.39 -4.39 -16.35
C ALA A 37 -3.36 -3.10 -15.50
N THR A 38 -4.19 -2.95 -14.47
CA THR A 38 -4.17 -1.76 -13.60
C THR A 38 -3.11 -1.86 -12.48
N LEU A 39 -2.65 -3.07 -12.14
CA LEU A 39 -1.71 -3.28 -11.04
C LEU A 39 -0.32 -2.67 -11.30
N PRO A 40 0.35 -2.90 -12.46
CA PRO A 40 1.69 -2.34 -12.69
C PRO A 40 1.72 -0.80 -12.70
N PRO A 41 0.78 -0.08 -13.34
CA PRO A 41 0.70 1.37 -13.24
C PRO A 41 0.55 1.86 -11.79
N LYS A 42 -0.28 1.18 -10.98
CA LYS A 42 -0.47 1.54 -9.57
C LYS A 42 0.78 1.29 -8.72
N GLN A 43 1.48 0.20 -8.98
CA GLN A 43 2.78 -0.08 -8.35
C GLN A 43 3.83 0.98 -8.70
N ALA A 44 3.85 1.46 -9.94
CA ALA A 44 4.75 2.55 -10.36
C ALA A 44 4.41 3.88 -9.67
N GLU A 45 3.12 4.20 -9.52
CA GLU A 45 2.65 5.36 -8.74
C GLU A 45 3.14 5.29 -7.29
N ILE A 46 3.01 4.12 -6.64
CA ILE A 46 3.50 3.91 -5.26
C ILE A 46 5.02 4.12 -5.16
N THR A 47 5.79 3.61 -6.13
CA THR A 47 7.24 3.82 -6.18
C THR A 47 7.57 5.31 -6.30
N GLN A 48 6.86 6.05 -7.15
CA GLN A 48 7.05 7.50 -7.28
C GLN A 48 6.72 8.23 -5.97
N LEU A 49 5.55 7.94 -5.36
CA LEU A 49 5.13 8.55 -4.09
C LEU A 49 6.11 8.24 -2.95
N THR A 50 6.74 7.07 -2.97
CA THR A 50 7.78 6.68 -2.01
C THR A 50 8.99 7.60 -2.15
N THR A 51 9.49 7.79 -3.37
CA THR A 51 10.60 8.72 -3.67
C THR A 51 10.29 10.16 -3.27
N GLU A 52 9.07 10.64 -3.57
CA GLU A 52 8.64 11.99 -3.19
C GLU A 52 8.56 12.17 -1.67
N ARG A 53 8.04 11.16 -0.96
CA ARG A 53 8.02 11.12 0.51
C ARG A 53 9.44 11.14 1.08
N ASP A 54 10.36 10.37 0.51
CA ASP A 54 11.76 10.32 0.98
C ASP A 54 12.46 11.66 0.80
N ALA A 55 12.31 12.28 -0.37
CA ALA A 55 12.84 13.63 -0.61
C ALA A 55 12.21 14.68 0.34
N ALA A 56 10.92 14.55 0.65
CA ALA A 56 10.27 15.43 1.62
C ALA A 56 10.77 15.20 3.06
N ALA A 57 11.12 13.97 3.42
CA ALA A 57 11.70 13.64 4.72
C ALA A 57 13.11 14.24 4.86
N GLU A 58 13.96 14.10 3.84
CA GLU A 58 15.28 14.74 3.80
C GLU A 58 15.17 16.27 3.92
N ALA A 59 14.17 16.88 3.28
CA ALA A 59 13.92 18.30 3.39
C ALA A 59 13.50 18.73 4.81
N VAL A 60 12.74 17.89 5.53
CA VAL A 60 12.37 18.13 6.94
C VAL A 60 13.62 18.13 7.81
N GLU A 61 14.51 17.15 7.64
CA GLU A 61 15.78 17.09 8.39
C GLU A 61 16.64 18.34 8.12
N SER A 62 16.93 18.63 6.85
CA SER A 62 17.78 19.77 6.47
C SER A 62 17.22 21.12 6.93
N THR A 63 15.90 21.32 6.84
CA THR A 63 15.27 22.57 7.30
C THR A 63 15.12 22.62 8.82
N GLY A 64 15.04 21.48 9.49
CA GLY A 64 15.09 21.35 10.94
C GLY A 64 16.44 21.79 11.48
N GLU A 65 17.53 21.24 10.95
CA GLU A 65 18.91 21.63 11.31
C GLU A 65 19.12 23.15 11.13
N ALA A 66 18.71 23.69 9.97
CA ALA A 66 18.84 25.13 9.71
C ALA A 66 18.02 25.99 10.69
N TRP A 67 16.83 25.54 11.11
CA TRP A 67 16.07 26.22 12.14
C TRP A 67 16.77 26.13 13.49
N GLU A 68 17.24 24.96 13.91
CA GLU A 68 17.94 24.74 15.18
C GLU A 68 19.20 25.64 15.29
N ASP A 69 19.99 25.74 14.23
CA ASP A 69 21.17 26.63 14.15
C ASP A 69 20.81 28.10 14.37
N THR A 70 19.68 28.56 13.87
CA THR A 70 19.21 29.94 14.12
C THR A 70 18.58 30.09 15.51
N GLU A 71 17.93 29.04 16.00
CA GLU A 71 17.20 29.01 17.27
C GLU A 71 18.14 29.16 18.47
N ILE A 72 19.31 28.49 18.44
CA ILE A 72 20.33 28.61 19.49
C ILE A 72 20.80 30.06 19.69
N HIS A 73 20.69 30.89 18.65
CA HIS A 73 21.12 32.27 18.60
C HIS A 73 20.00 33.28 18.84
N ARG A 74 18.74 32.83 18.96
CA ARG A 74 17.54 33.70 19.04
C ARG A 74 17.65 34.83 20.07
N ARG A 75 18.26 34.57 21.23
CA ARG A 75 18.34 35.53 22.34
C ARG A 75 19.45 36.58 22.21
N ALA A 76 20.33 36.48 21.20
CA ALA A 76 21.43 37.41 21.05
C ALA A 76 20.98 38.80 20.56
N SER A 77 19.93 38.86 19.74
CA SER A 77 19.35 40.12 19.26
C SER A 77 17.96 39.93 18.65
N ALA A 78 17.22 41.01 18.46
CA ALA A 78 15.95 40.99 17.72
C ALA A 78 16.12 40.48 16.28
N GLY A 79 17.26 40.76 15.63
CA GLY A 79 17.56 40.24 14.29
C GLY A 79 17.73 38.72 14.27
N HIS A 80 18.35 38.14 15.29
CA HIS A 80 18.50 36.69 15.40
C HIS A 80 17.16 36.01 15.69
N ALA A 81 16.30 36.64 16.50
CA ALA A 81 14.94 36.16 16.69
C ALA A 81 14.13 36.12 15.39
N ALA A 82 14.20 37.19 14.57
CA ALA A 82 13.55 37.24 13.27
C ALA A 82 14.08 36.15 12.30
N ALA A 83 15.38 35.88 12.32
CA ALA A 83 15.98 34.81 11.52
C ALA A 83 15.45 33.42 11.94
N ALA A 84 15.36 33.16 13.25
CA ALA A 84 14.81 31.91 13.78
C ALA A 84 13.33 31.72 13.40
N ASP A 85 12.52 32.78 13.44
CA ASP A 85 11.11 32.73 13.05
C ASP A 85 10.94 32.46 11.54
N ALA A 86 11.81 33.05 10.71
CA ALA A 86 11.84 32.80 9.28
C ALA A 86 12.22 31.34 8.98
N ALA A 87 13.28 30.83 9.60
CA ALA A 87 13.72 29.44 9.42
C ALA A 87 12.66 28.44 9.90
N ARG A 88 12.03 28.71 11.05
CA ARG A 88 10.90 27.91 11.55
C ARG A 88 9.75 27.82 10.55
N THR A 89 9.41 28.91 9.88
CA THR A 89 8.33 28.92 8.88
C THR A 89 8.64 27.97 7.72
N VAL A 90 9.90 27.93 7.27
CA VAL A 90 10.35 27.02 6.22
C VAL A 90 10.29 25.56 6.68
N TYR A 91 10.76 25.28 7.90
CA TYR A 91 10.68 23.96 8.52
C TYR A 91 9.24 23.47 8.70
N ASP A 92 8.34 24.33 9.18
CA ASP A 92 6.92 24.00 9.35
C ASP A 92 6.25 23.69 8.01
N GLU A 93 6.61 24.37 6.92
CA GLU A 93 6.11 24.01 5.59
C GLU A 93 6.71 22.69 5.06
N ALA A 94 7.98 22.39 5.35
CA ALA A 94 8.57 21.11 5.01
C ALA A 94 7.82 19.94 5.69
N LYS A 95 7.51 20.08 6.99
CA LYS A 95 6.71 19.07 7.71
C LYS A 95 5.33 18.87 7.10
N LYS A 96 4.66 19.95 6.70
CA LYS A 96 3.36 19.85 6.03
C LYS A 96 3.46 19.14 4.68
N ARG A 97 4.51 19.39 3.89
CA ARG A 97 4.77 18.66 2.65
C ARG A 97 4.95 17.17 2.91
N LEU A 98 5.81 16.81 3.86
CA LEU A 98 6.02 15.40 4.23
C LEU A 98 4.69 14.72 4.58
N ALA A 99 3.90 15.32 5.47
CA ALA A 99 2.61 14.76 5.88
C ALA A 99 1.65 14.55 4.68
N ARG A 100 1.64 15.46 3.69
CA ARG A 100 0.83 15.29 2.47
C ARG A 100 1.30 14.09 1.65
N HIS A 101 2.60 13.92 1.45
CA HIS A 101 3.15 12.77 0.71
C HIS A 101 2.91 11.45 1.44
N GLU A 102 3.04 11.42 2.76
CA GLU A 102 2.74 10.23 3.56
C GLU A 102 1.27 9.81 3.45
N LEU A 103 0.34 10.77 3.53
CA LEU A 103 -1.09 10.51 3.37
C LEU A 103 -1.42 9.98 1.96
N ALA A 104 -0.82 10.58 0.93
CA ALA A 104 -1.00 10.14 -0.45
C ALA A 104 -0.46 8.71 -0.66
N LEU A 105 0.75 8.42 -0.16
CA LEU A 105 1.34 7.09 -0.22
C LEU A 105 0.49 6.04 0.52
N GLN A 106 0.04 6.34 1.74
CA GLN A 106 -0.83 5.44 2.49
C GLN A 106 -2.17 5.17 1.80
N ALA A 107 -2.76 6.18 1.17
CA ALA A 107 -3.98 6.01 0.39
C ALA A 107 -3.73 5.12 -0.85
N SER A 108 -2.64 5.38 -1.57
CA SER A 108 -2.28 4.62 -2.79
C SER A 108 -1.97 3.16 -2.49
N VAL A 109 -1.20 2.89 -1.43
CA VAL A 109 -0.88 1.52 -0.96
C VAL A 109 -2.13 0.76 -0.51
N ARG A 110 -3.05 1.42 0.22
CA ARG A 110 -4.33 0.79 0.61
C ARG A 110 -5.13 0.37 -0.61
N GLN A 111 -5.32 1.28 -1.56
CA GLN A 111 -6.04 0.97 -2.80
C GLN A 111 -5.39 -0.18 -3.56
N TYR A 112 -4.06 -0.19 -3.67
CA TYR A 112 -3.34 -1.28 -4.34
C TYR A 112 -3.55 -2.63 -3.66
N ASN A 113 -3.53 -2.68 -2.32
CA ASN A 113 -3.81 -3.90 -1.58
C ASN A 113 -5.26 -4.38 -1.77
N ASP A 114 -6.21 -3.46 -1.85
CA ASP A 114 -7.61 -3.76 -2.14
C ASP A 114 -7.76 -4.32 -3.57
N ASP A 115 -7.08 -3.72 -4.56
CA ASP A 115 -7.08 -4.18 -5.95
C ASP A 115 -6.46 -5.59 -6.08
N ILE A 116 -5.36 -5.84 -5.38
CA ILE A 116 -4.73 -7.17 -5.30
C ILE A 116 -5.67 -8.18 -4.65
N THR A 117 -6.36 -7.81 -3.57
CA THR A 117 -7.33 -8.69 -2.90
C THR A 117 -8.50 -9.02 -3.82
N ALA A 118 -9.04 -8.02 -4.52
CA ALA A 118 -10.10 -8.21 -5.50
C ALA A 118 -9.63 -9.13 -6.65
N PHE A 119 -8.44 -8.89 -7.19
CA PHE A 119 -7.85 -9.74 -8.22
C PHE A 119 -7.67 -11.18 -7.74
N ASN A 120 -7.09 -11.39 -6.55
CA ASN A 120 -6.84 -12.71 -6.01
C ASN A 120 -8.14 -13.49 -5.77
N SER A 121 -9.17 -12.82 -5.25
CA SER A 121 -10.47 -13.44 -4.97
C SER A 121 -11.24 -13.86 -6.24
N ARG A 122 -11.05 -13.13 -7.35
CA ARG A 122 -11.81 -13.32 -8.59
C ARG A 122 -11.06 -14.14 -9.63
N CYS A 123 -9.74 -13.98 -9.71
CA CYS A 123 -8.93 -14.37 -10.87
C CYS A 123 -7.80 -15.34 -10.51
N ALA A 124 -7.20 -15.27 -9.32
CA ALA A 124 -6.01 -16.08 -9.00
C ALA A 124 -6.32 -17.53 -8.59
N THR A 125 -7.55 -17.83 -8.18
CA THR A 125 -8.01 -19.18 -7.80
C THR A 125 -8.76 -19.91 -8.91
N LYS A 126 -8.84 -19.34 -10.13
CA LYS A 126 -9.55 -19.90 -11.28
C LYS A 126 -8.57 -20.25 -12.40
#